data_AF-A0A961WZL1-F1
#
_entry.id   AF-A0A961WZL1-F1
#
_cell.length_a   1.000
_cell.length_b   1.000
_cell.length_c   1.000
_cell.angle_alpha   90.00
_cell.angle_beta   90.00
_cell.angle_gamma   90.00
#
_symmetry.space_group_name_H-M   'P 1'
#
loop_
_entity.id
_entity.type
_entity.pdbx_description
1 polymer ?
#
loop_
_entity_poly.entity_id
_entity_poly.type
_entity_poly.pdbx_seq_one_letter_code
_entity_poly.pdbx_strand_id
1 'polypeptide(L)'
;MQPASVNNGVNTEALIGARGAFEQMPAAAQFTFRSTCDWVEGTYNVNKLNGYFGLGQEHKRKQTFEIASDHPEVFAAADRAPTPPEIVLSALASCLTGGIAAVAQHRGIQLHKVRASVEGDVDVQGILGMDPDIRNGFSAIRVSFEIDADASEDDINALVAQSQKRSAVFDILTNPTNVAVTVA
;
A
#
# COMPACT_ATOMS: atom_id res chain seq x y z
N MET A 1 -37.61 11.29 -5.03
CA MET A 1 -36.28 11.26 -5.68
C MET A 1 -35.60 9.98 -5.23
N GLN A 2 -35.19 9.10 -6.15
CA GLN A 2 -34.22 8.06 -5.80
C GLN A 2 -32.96 8.78 -5.32
N PRO A 3 -32.33 8.38 -4.19
CA PRO A 3 -31.04 8.92 -3.82
C PRO A 3 -30.09 8.72 -5.00
N ALA A 4 -29.33 9.75 -5.34
CA ALA A 4 -28.30 9.63 -6.37
C ALA A 4 -27.42 8.42 -6.03
N SER A 5 -27.20 7.53 -7.00
CA SER A 5 -26.35 6.36 -6.79
C SER A 5 -24.93 6.82 -6.47
N VAL A 6 -24.38 6.40 -5.33
CA VAL A 6 -23.00 6.70 -4.93
C VAL A 6 -21.99 6.21 -5.97
N ASN A 7 -21.01 7.05 -6.26
CA ASN A 7 -19.90 6.75 -7.16
C ASN A 7 -18.56 7.25 -6.61
N ASN A 8 -17.82 6.34 -5.99
CA ASN A 8 -16.42 6.51 -5.56
C ASN A 8 -15.44 5.85 -6.54
N GLY A 9 -15.89 5.47 -7.74
CA GLY A 9 -15.04 4.83 -8.77
C GLY A 9 -14.65 3.38 -8.50
N VAL A 10 -15.28 2.70 -7.54
CA VAL A 10 -15.01 1.29 -7.21
C VAL A 10 -16.10 0.38 -7.78
N ASN A 11 -15.73 -0.63 -8.54
CA ASN A 11 -16.67 -1.66 -9.01
C ASN A 11 -16.89 -2.72 -7.93
N THR A 12 -17.78 -2.44 -6.98
CA THR A 12 -18.07 -3.37 -5.87
C THR A 12 -18.76 -4.65 -6.32
N GLU A 13 -19.52 -4.63 -7.42
CA GLU A 13 -20.14 -5.83 -7.98
C GLU A 13 -19.08 -6.83 -8.46
N ALA A 14 -18.04 -6.35 -9.16
CA ALA A 14 -16.92 -7.20 -9.57
C ALA A 14 -16.16 -7.79 -8.38
N LEU A 15 -15.98 -7.01 -7.30
CA LEU A 15 -15.32 -7.50 -6.08
C LEU A 15 -16.15 -8.57 -5.35
N ILE A 16 -17.47 -8.39 -5.27
CA ILE A 16 -18.39 -9.39 -4.70
C ILE A 16 -18.42 -10.65 -5.58
N GLY A 17 -18.46 -10.49 -6.91
CA GLY A 17 -18.38 -11.58 -7.87
C GLY A 17 -17.08 -12.37 -7.74
N ALA A 18 -15.95 -11.69 -7.61
CA ALA A 18 -14.65 -12.34 -7.37
C ALA A 18 -14.66 -13.15 -6.06
N ARG A 19 -15.23 -12.60 -4.98
CA ARG A 19 -15.38 -13.34 -3.72
C ARG A 19 -16.17 -14.64 -3.90
N GLY A 20 -17.32 -14.58 -4.58
CA GLY A 20 -18.12 -15.77 -4.86
C GLY A 20 -17.39 -16.80 -5.73
N ALA A 21 -16.60 -16.34 -6.69
CA ALA A 21 -15.76 -17.23 -7.51
C ALA A 21 -14.67 -17.93 -6.68
N PHE A 22 -14.06 -17.23 -5.72
CA PHE A 22 -13.05 -17.81 -4.82
C PHE A 22 -13.62 -18.81 -3.83
N GLU A 23 -14.88 -18.68 -3.41
CA GLU A 23 -15.55 -19.71 -2.60
C GLU A 23 -15.65 -21.05 -3.35
N GLN A 24 -15.81 -21.01 -4.68
CA GLN A 24 -15.90 -22.21 -5.52
C GLN A 24 -14.52 -22.73 -5.96
N MET A 25 -13.53 -21.85 -6.10
CA MET A 25 -12.16 -22.19 -6.50
C MET A 25 -11.13 -21.47 -5.63
N PRO A 26 -10.88 -21.92 -4.37
CA PRO A 26 -10.01 -21.21 -3.43
C PRO A 26 -8.58 -21.01 -3.93
N ALA A 27 -8.06 -21.92 -4.74
CA ALA A 27 -6.73 -21.80 -5.35
C ALA A 27 -6.59 -20.56 -6.26
N ALA A 28 -7.69 -20.09 -6.88
CA ALA A 28 -7.68 -18.89 -7.70
C ALA A 28 -7.48 -17.59 -6.89
N ALA A 29 -7.65 -17.65 -5.57
CA ALA A 29 -7.40 -16.52 -4.65
C ALA A 29 -5.91 -16.36 -4.29
N GLN A 30 -5.03 -17.24 -4.78
CA GLN A 30 -3.58 -17.12 -4.57
C GLN A 30 -2.97 -16.17 -5.59
N PHE A 31 -2.23 -15.18 -5.10
CA PHE A 31 -1.58 -14.16 -5.91
C PHE A 31 -0.09 -14.08 -5.58
N THR A 32 0.72 -13.86 -6.61
CA THR A 32 2.14 -13.54 -6.47
C THR A 32 2.42 -12.21 -7.15
N PHE A 33 2.66 -11.18 -6.34
CA PHE A 33 3.08 -9.87 -6.83
C PHE A 33 4.60 -9.83 -7.00
N ARG A 34 5.08 -9.09 -8.00
CA ARG A 34 6.50 -9.07 -8.38
C ARG A 34 6.97 -7.64 -8.66
N SER A 35 8.24 -7.42 -8.34
CA SER A 35 9.03 -6.25 -8.71
C SER A 35 10.44 -6.72 -9.05
N THR A 36 11.07 -6.09 -10.04
CA THR A 36 12.50 -6.24 -10.33
C THR A 36 13.15 -4.89 -10.16
N CYS A 37 14.25 -4.80 -9.39
CA CYS A 37 14.95 -3.56 -9.13
C CYS A 37 16.34 -3.61 -9.76
N ASP A 38 16.63 -2.65 -10.62
CA ASP A 38 17.94 -2.46 -11.23
C ASP A 38 18.70 -1.36 -10.47
N TRP A 39 19.91 -1.65 -9.98
CA TRP A 39 20.84 -0.61 -9.53
C TRP A 39 21.28 0.22 -10.73
N VAL A 40 21.34 1.54 -10.55
CA VAL A 40 21.80 2.45 -11.60
C VAL A 40 23.14 3.06 -11.20
N GLU A 41 23.18 3.82 -10.11
CA GLU A 41 24.42 4.39 -9.55
C GLU A 41 24.19 4.88 -8.11
N GLY A 42 25.25 4.90 -7.29
CA GLY A 42 25.14 5.33 -5.89
C GLY A 42 23.99 4.61 -5.18
N THR A 43 23.13 5.37 -4.50
CA THR A 43 21.90 4.89 -3.86
C THR A 43 20.69 4.84 -4.80
N TYR A 44 20.82 5.30 -6.04
CA TYR A 44 19.73 5.36 -7.00
C TYR A 44 19.50 4.01 -7.70
N ASN A 45 18.24 3.61 -7.70
CA ASN A 45 17.79 2.36 -8.30
C ASN A 45 16.35 2.52 -8.81
N VAL A 46 15.96 1.66 -9.75
CA VAL A 46 14.64 1.72 -10.41
C VAL A 46 13.96 0.36 -10.37
N ASN A 47 12.77 0.32 -9.78
CA ASN A 47 11.88 -0.83 -9.77
C ASN A 47 11.01 -0.85 -11.01
N LYS A 48 10.80 -2.03 -11.61
CA LYS A 48 9.88 -2.28 -12.72
C LYS A 48 8.78 -3.25 -12.30
N LEU A 49 7.52 -2.83 -12.47
CA LEU A 49 6.33 -3.61 -12.16
C LEU A 49 5.51 -3.86 -13.44
N ASN A 50 5.58 -5.07 -13.99
CA ASN A 50 4.92 -5.41 -15.27
C ASN A 50 3.98 -6.62 -15.21
N GLY A 51 4.07 -7.48 -14.19
CA GLY A 51 3.23 -8.68 -14.13
C GLY A 51 3.02 -9.23 -12.73
N TYR A 52 2.07 -10.15 -12.62
CA TYR A 52 1.73 -10.86 -11.38
C TYR A 52 1.04 -12.18 -11.73
N PHE A 53 1.13 -13.16 -10.83
CA PHE A 53 0.30 -14.36 -10.89
C PHE A 53 -0.99 -14.13 -10.09
N GLY A 54 -2.12 -14.62 -10.59
CA GLY A 54 -3.40 -14.56 -9.89
C GLY A 54 -4.51 -15.18 -10.72
N LEU A 55 -5.63 -15.56 -10.10
CA LEU A 55 -6.73 -16.21 -10.80
C LEU A 55 -6.29 -17.47 -11.59
N GLY A 56 -5.29 -18.19 -11.08
CA GLY A 56 -4.77 -19.40 -11.70
C GLY A 56 -3.87 -19.21 -12.93
N GLN A 57 -3.48 -17.98 -13.28
CA GLN A 57 -2.65 -17.71 -14.47
C GLN A 57 -1.69 -16.53 -14.27
N GLU A 58 -0.71 -16.41 -15.18
CA GLU A 58 0.15 -15.22 -15.28
C GLU A 58 -0.57 -14.07 -15.98
N HIS A 59 -0.43 -12.87 -15.42
CA HIS A 59 -0.98 -11.64 -15.98
C HIS A 59 0.13 -10.66 -16.30
N LYS A 60 0.05 -10.07 -17.49
CA LYS A 60 0.91 -8.96 -17.92
C LYS A 60 0.10 -7.67 -17.93
N ARG A 61 0.64 -6.61 -17.34
CA ARG A 61 0.05 -5.27 -17.39
C ARG A 61 0.20 -4.69 -18.79
N LYS A 62 -0.73 -3.80 -19.16
CA LYS A 62 -0.68 -3.09 -20.45
C LYS A 62 0.56 -2.20 -20.60
N GLN A 63 1.10 -1.73 -19.47
CA GLN A 63 2.32 -0.95 -19.40
C GLN A 63 3.16 -1.37 -18.19
N THR A 64 4.46 -1.12 -18.25
CA THR A 64 5.36 -1.20 -17.09
C THR A 64 5.21 0.07 -16.26
N PHE A 65 5.10 -0.09 -14.94
CA PHE A 65 5.22 1.01 -14.01
C PHE A 65 6.63 1.02 -13.42
N GLU A 66 7.17 2.22 -13.21
CA GLU A 66 8.49 2.40 -12.62
C GLU A 66 8.40 3.16 -11.30
N ILE A 67 9.16 2.70 -10.30
CA ILE A 67 9.33 3.39 -9.02
C ILE A 67 10.82 3.53 -8.79
N ALA A 68 11.31 4.75 -8.90
CA ALA A 68 12.68 5.08 -8.55
C ALA A 68 12.81 5.32 -7.04
N SER A 69 13.99 5.06 -6.48
CA SER A 69 14.34 5.47 -5.12
C SER A 69 15.77 6.00 -5.07
N ASP A 70 16.01 6.96 -4.17
CA ASP A 70 17.34 7.51 -3.88
C ASP A 70 17.46 7.86 -2.38
N HIS A 71 18.52 8.57 -1.99
CA HIS A 71 18.69 9.14 -0.65
C HIS A 71 18.89 10.66 -0.73
N PRO A 72 18.58 11.41 0.34
CA PRO A 72 18.74 12.86 0.35
C PRO A 72 20.21 13.28 0.45
N GLU A 73 20.50 14.53 0.08
CA GLU A 73 21.86 15.09 0.07
C GLU A 73 22.57 15.04 1.42
N VAL A 74 21.82 15.11 2.53
CA VAL A 74 22.37 14.98 3.89
C VAL A 74 23.04 13.62 4.14
N PHE A 75 22.71 12.59 3.35
CA PHE A 75 23.38 11.30 3.32
C PHE A 75 24.35 11.15 2.13
N ALA A 76 24.87 12.27 1.61
CA ALA A 76 25.83 12.33 0.49
C ALA A 76 25.32 11.65 -0.80
N ALA A 77 24.01 11.69 -1.03
CA ALA A 77 23.35 11.20 -2.24
C ALA A 77 22.80 12.36 -3.08
N ALA A 78 22.17 12.04 -4.22
CA ALA A 78 21.79 13.03 -5.22
C ALA A 78 20.31 13.49 -5.12
N ASP A 79 19.55 12.98 -4.15
CA ASP A 79 18.16 13.35 -3.87
C ASP A 79 17.24 13.32 -5.11
N ARG A 80 17.42 12.30 -5.96
CA ARG A 80 16.71 12.21 -7.27
C ARG A 80 15.32 11.62 -7.18
N ALA A 81 15.03 10.90 -6.12
CA ALA A 81 13.78 10.18 -5.91
C ALA A 81 13.55 9.96 -4.40
N PRO A 82 12.31 9.69 -3.99
CA PRO A 82 12.00 9.40 -2.59
C PRO A 82 12.83 8.26 -2.02
N THR A 83 13.04 8.28 -0.72
CA THR A 83 13.73 7.21 -0.02
C THR A 83 12.89 5.93 0.03
N PRO A 84 13.52 4.74 0.10
CA PRO A 84 12.78 3.49 0.27
C PRO A 84 11.81 3.50 1.48
N PRO A 85 12.15 4.05 2.67
CA PRO A 85 11.20 4.20 3.77
C PRO A 85 9.98 5.07 3.41
N GLU A 86 10.15 6.19 2.69
CA GLU A 86 9.02 7.02 2.25
C GLU A 86 8.12 6.28 1.25
N ILE A 87 8.69 5.46 0.37
CA ILE A 87 7.93 4.60 -0.54
C ILE A 87 7.08 3.60 0.24
N VAL A 88 7.61 3.03 1.34
CA VAL A 88 6.85 2.15 2.24
C VAL A 88 5.67 2.89 2.89
N LEU A 89 5.89 4.11 3.40
CA LEU A 89 4.80 4.92 3.98
C LEU A 89 3.74 5.29 2.92
N SER A 90 4.18 5.61 1.70
CA SER A 90 3.31 5.88 0.56
C SER A 90 2.45 4.66 0.17
N ALA A 91 3.03 3.46 0.18
CA ALA A 91 2.31 2.22 -0.06
C ALA A 91 1.24 1.97 1.01
N LEU A 92 1.55 2.23 2.29
CA LEU A 92 0.59 2.12 3.39
C LEU A 92 -0.57 3.11 3.21
N ALA A 93 -0.27 4.39 2.96
CA ALA A 93 -1.26 5.44 2.72
C ALA A 93 -2.20 5.05 1.58
N SER A 94 -1.62 4.59 0.46
CA SER A 94 -2.36 4.19 -0.74
C SER A 94 -3.29 2.99 -0.47
N CYS A 95 -2.80 1.98 0.24
CA CYS A 95 -3.58 0.78 0.54
C CYS A 95 -4.78 1.09 1.44
N LEU A 96 -4.57 1.87 2.50
CA LEU A 96 -5.65 2.30 3.40
C LEU A 96 -6.66 3.21 2.70
N THR A 97 -6.20 4.15 1.86
CA THR A 97 -7.08 5.06 1.11
C THR A 97 -7.95 4.29 0.12
N GLY A 98 -7.38 3.35 -0.64
CA GLY A 98 -8.14 2.50 -1.55
C GLY A 98 -9.16 1.61 -0.82
N GLY A 99 -8.80 1.10 0.36
CA GLY A 99 -9.72 0.36 1.22
C GLY A 99 -10.90 1.21 1.70
N ILE A 100 -10.67 2.46 2.10
CA ILE A 100 -11.75 3.38 2.50
C ILE A 100 -12.73 3.60 1.34
N ALA A 101 -12.23 3.87 0.12
CA ALA A 101 -13.07 4.05 -1.05
C ALA A 101 -13.91 2.80 -1.37
N ALA A 102 -13.32 1.61 -1.27
CA ALA A 102 -14.03 0.35 -1.52
C ALA A 102 -15.13 0.08 -0.49
N VAL A 103 -14.86 0.32 0.79
CA VAL A 103 -15.86 0.15 1.86
C VAL A 103 -16.97 1.21 1.74
N ALA A 104 -16.61 2.47 1.48
CA ALA A 104 -17.58 3.55 1.30
C ALA A 104 -18.54 3.27 0.14
N GLN A 105 -18.00 2.85 -1.03
CA GLN A 105 -18.84 2.44 -2.17
C GLN A 105 -19.79 1.31 -1.79
N HIS A 106 -19.29 0.28 -1.10
CA HIS A 106 -20.10 -0.87 -0.72
C HIS A 106 -21.23 -0.51 0.26
N ARG A 107 -20.98 0.48 1.13
CA ARG A 107 -21.96 0.97 2.11
C ARG A 107 -22.87 2.08 1.56
N GLY A 108 -22.69 2.51 0.31
CA GLY A 108 -23.47 3.60 -0.26
C GLY A 108 -23.17 4.96 0.38
N ILE A 109 -21.92 5.21 0.76
CA ILE A 109 -21.43 6.49 1.28
C ILE A 109 -20.64 7.21 0.19
N GLN A 110 -21.06 8.41 -0.20
CA GLN A 110 -20.34 9.23 -1.17
C GLN A 110 -19.17 9.94 -0.48
N LEU A 111 -17.97 9.76 -1.04
CA LEU A 111 -16.77 10.48 -0.63
C LEU A 111 -16.58 11.71 -1.52
N HIS A 112 -16.23 12.82 -0.91
CA HIS A 112 -15.84 14.06 -1.59
C HIS A 112 -14.33 14.31 -1.47
N LYS A 113 -13.73 13.93 -0.35
CA LYS A 113 -12.28 14.01 -0.11
C LYS A 113 -11.82 12.86 0.80
N VAL A 114 -10.67 12.28 0.47
CA VAL A 114 -9.91 11.43 1.39
C VAL A 114 -8.44 11.79 1.24
N ARG A 115 -7.83 12.29 2.33
CA ARG A 115 -6.39 12.54 2.40
C ARG A 115 -5.80 11.77 3.56
N ALA A 116 -4.76 10.99 3.28
CA ALA A 116 -3.92 10.38 4.30
C ALA A 116 -2.66 11.24 4.51
N SER A 117 -2.27 11.46 5.76
CA SER A 117 -0.93 11.89 6.13
C SER A 117 -0.28 10.76 6.94
N VAL A 118 0.94 10.38 6.57
CA VAL A 118 1.65 9.25 7.18
C VAL A 118 3.06 9.69 7.53
N GLU A 119 3.46 9.39 8.75
CA GLU A 119 4.82 9.62 9.26
C GLU A 119 5.33 8.36 9.96
N GLY A 120 6.64 8.15 9.91
CA GLY A 120 7.31 7.04 10.54
C GLY A 120 8.64 7.47 11.14
N ASP A 121 8.88 7.07 12.39
CA ASP A 121 10.12 7.41 13.10
C ASP A 121 11.17 6.33 12.86
N VAL A 122 12.40 6.73 12.60
CA VAL A 122 13.55 5.85 12.46
C VAL A 122 14.73 6.44 13.21
N ASP A 123 15.46 5.60 13.94
CA ASP A 123 16.78 5.96 14.46
C ASP A 123 17.84 5.46 13.46
N VAL A 124 18.48 6.40 12.77
CA VAL A 124 19.41 6.11 11.68
C VAL A 124 20.71 5.45 12.17
N GLN A 125 20.99 5.46 13.48
CA GLN A 125 22.12 4.73 14.05
C GLN A 125 22.05 3.23 13.75
N GLY A 126 20.85 2.64 13.71
CA GLY A 126 20.67 1.23 13.36
C GLY A 126 21.08 0.95 11.91
N ILE A 127 20.55 1.72 10.95
CA ILE A 127 20.88 1.56 9.52
C ILE A 127 22.37 1.83 9.25
N LEU A 128 22.97 2.77 9.97
CA LEU A 128 24.40 3.09 9.87
C LEU A 128 25.31 2.09 10.62
N GLY A 129 24.75 1.09 11.31
CA GLY A 129 25.50 0.06 12.02
C GLY A 129 26.26 0.58 13.25
N MET A 130 25.79 1.68 13.85
CA MET A 130 26.42 2.31 15.01
C MET A 130 26.06 1.61 16.32
N ASP A 131 24.84 1.10 16.42
CA ASP A 131 24.33 0.41 17.61
C ASP A 131 23.51 -0.83 17.19
N PRO A 132 23.92 -2.06 17.57
CA PRO A 132 23.22 -3.27 17.19
C PRO A 132 21.88 -3.49 17.93
N ASP A 133 21.62 -2.77 19.02
CA ASP A 133 20.37 -2.86 19.78
C ASP A 133 19.28 -1.94 19.21
N ILE A 134 19.66 -0.99 18.34
CA ILE A 134 18.73 -0.09 17.65
C ILE A 134 18.16 -0.77 16.40
N ARG A 135 16.83 -0.80 16.30
CA ARG A 135 16.12 -1.35 15.14
C ARG A 135 16.41 -0.52 13.87
N ASN A 136 16.72 -1.20 12.77
CA ASN A 136 16.95 -0.56 11.47
C ASN A 136 15.69 0.02 10.80
N GLY A 137 14.53 -0.58 11.06
CA GLY A 137 13.24 -0.13 10.52
C GLY A 137 12.53 0.88 11.43
N PHE A 138 11.29 1.22 11.07
CA PHE A 138 10.47 2.15 11.84
C PHE A 138 10.25 1.68 13.29
N SER A 139 10.39 2.60 14.25
CA SER A 139 10.00 2.38 15.66
C SER A 139 8.51 2.62 15.88
N ALA A 140 7.92 3.55 15.13
CA ALA A 140 6.49 3.83 15.10
C ALA A 140 6.07 4.40 13.73
N ILE A 141 4.83 4.12 13.33
CA ILE A 141 4.18 4.72 12.17
C ILE A 141 2.83 5.27 12.63
N ARG A 142 2.50 6.49 12.21
CA ARG A 142 1.21 7.14 12.51
C ARG A 142 0.55 7.58 11.22
N VAL A 143 -0.74 7.29 11.10
CA VAL A 143 -1.57 7.65 9.94
C VAL A 143 -2.72 8.51 10.44
N SER A 144 -2.93 9.67 9.82
CA SER A 144 -4.11 10.50 10.04
C SER A 144 -4.89 10.69 8.74
N PHE A 145 -6.21 10.72 8.85
CA PHE A 145 -7.11 10.90 7.71
C PHE A 145 -7.92 12.19 7.85
N GLU A 146 -7.98 12.96 6.76
CA GLU A 146 -8.98 14.00 6.56
C GLU A 146 -9.99 13.49 5.53
N ILE A 147 -11.24 13.27 5.96
CA ILE A 147 -12.30 12.71 5.11
C ILE A 147 -13.49 13.67 5.09
N ASP A 148 -13.96 13.96 3.88
CA ASP A 148 -15.23 14.65 3.62
C ASP A 148 -16.14 13.68 2.86
N ALA A 149 -17.32 13.41 3.41
CA ALA A 149 -18.25 12.39 2.92
C ALA A 149 -19.69 12.67 3.37
N ASP A 150 -20.66 12.13 2.62
CA ASP A 150 -22.09 12.16 2.99
C ASP A 150 -22.39 11.10 4.08
N ALA A 151 -21.74 11.22 5.25
CA ALA A 151 -21.84 10.28 6.36
C ALA A 151 -21.57 10.95 7.71
N SER A 152 -21.96 10.29 8.79
CA SER A 152 -21.62 10.73 10.16
C SER A 152 -20.14 10.51 10.48
N GLU A 153 -19.62 11.19 11.49
CA GLU A 153 -18.25 10.97 11.98
C GLU A 153 -18.03 9.51 12.43
N ASP A 154 -19.03 8.92 13.08
CA ASP A 154 -18.99 7.51 13.50
C ASP A 154 -18.91 6.55 12.29
N ASP A 155 -19.65 6.84 11.23
CA ASP A 155 -19.59 6.07 9.99
C ASP A 155 -18.21 6.21 9.32
N ILE A 156 -17.65 7.42 9.28
CA ILE A 156 -16.30 7.69 8.77
C ILE A 156 -15.26 6.91 9.57
N ASN A 157 -15.33 6.95 10.89
CA ASN A 157 -14.45 6.17 11.78
C ASN A 157 -14.58 4.65 11.50
N ALA A 158 -15.81 4.17 11.28
CA ALA A 158 -16.05 2.77 10.93
C ALA A 158 -15.49 2.40 9.54
N LEU A 159 -15.48 3.33 8.57
CA LEU A 159 -14.83 3.14 7.25
C LEU A 159 -13.32 2.96 7.41
N VAL A 160 -12.67 3.85 8.16
CA VAL A 160 -11.22 3.81 8.42
C VAL A 160 -10.84 2.51 9.13
N ALA A 161 -11.56 2.14 10.20
CA ALA A 161 -11.30 0.92 10.95
C ALA A 161 -11.47 -0.34 10.09
N GLN A 162 -12.50 -0.38 9.22
CA GLN A 162 -12.68 -1.51 8.31
C GLN A 162 -11.56 -1.58 7.25
N SER A 163 -11.13 -0.43 6.72
CA SER A 163 -10.01 -0.36 5.78
C SER A 163 -8.72 -0.87 6.41
N GLN A 164 -8.40 -0.41 7.63
CA GLN A 164 -7.23 -0.86 8.39
C GLN A 164 -7.24 -2.38 8.57
N LYS A 165 -8.37 -2.95 9.00
CA LYS A 165 -8.52 -4.40 9.21
C LYS A 165 -8.32 -5.25 7.94
N ARG A 166 -8.49 -4.68 6.75
CA ARG A 166 -8.40 -5.39 5.47
C ARG A 166 -7.20 -4.98 4.63
N SER A 167 -6.40 -4.02 5.10
CA SER A 167 -5.24 -3.52 4.37
C SER A 167 -4.10 -4.53 4.43
N ALA A 168 -3.75 -5.09 3.25
CA ALA A 168 -2.61 -5.98 3.13
C ALA A 168 -1.28 -5.28 3.47
N VAL A 169 -1.13 -3.99 3.16
CA VAL A 169 0.11 -3.26 3.49
C VAL A 169 0.20 -2.93 4.98
N PHE A 170 -0.91 -2.63 5.64
CA PHE A 170 -0.94 -2.53 7.11
C PHE A 170 -0.52 -3.85 7.75
N ASP A 171 -1.04 -4.98 7.24
CA ASP A 171 -0.70 -6.32 7.71
C ASP A 171 0.80 -6.64 7.53
N ILE A 172 1.36 -6.37 6.35
CA ILE A 172 2.81 -6.52 6.04
C ILE A 172 3.69 -5.77 7.04
N LEU A 173 3.27 -4.57 7.49
CA LEU A 173 4.07 -3.72 8.39
C LEU A 173 3.92 -4.08 9.87
N THR A 174 2.79 -4.69 10.25
CA THR A 174 2.45 -4.93 11.66
C THR A 174 2.63 -6.37 12.08
N ASN A 175 2.88 -7.30 11.15
CA ASN A 175 3.11 -8.71 11.43
C ASN A 175 4.46 -9.21 10.89
N PRO A 176 5.12 -10.16 11.59
CA PRO A 176 6.31 -10.82 11.07
C PRO A 176 6.01 -11.57 9.77
N THR A 177 6.73 -11.21 8.70
CA THR A 177 6.65 -11.87 7.40
C THR A 177 7.98 -12.55 7.10
N ASN A 178 7.95 -13.81 6.64
CA ASN A 178 9.18 -14.51 6.25
C ASN A 178 9.76 -13.91 4.96
N VAL A 179 10.98 -13.37 5.05
CA VAL A 179 11.70 -12.78 3.91
C VAL A 179 13.03 -13.51 3.77
N ALA A 180 13.24 -14.14 2.62
CA ALA A 180 14.50 -14.81 2.28
C ALA A 180 15.28 -13.97 1.27
N VAL A 181 16.58 -13.78 1.54
CA VAL A 181 17.51 -13.09 0.65
C VAL A 181 18.65 -14.04 0.32
N THR A 182 18.91 -14.26 -0.97
CA THR A 182 19.93 -15.20 -1.47
C THR A 182 20.77 -14.53 -2.54
N VAL A 183 22.04 -14.93 -2.63
CA VAL A 183 22.92 -14.62 -3.78
C VAL A 183 22.88 -15.81 -4.73
N ALA A 184 22.68 -15.55 -6.02
CA ALA A 184 22.65 -16.57 -7.08
C ALA A 184 24.07 -16.87 -7.59
#